data_AF-A0A7X6Q229-F1
#
_entry.id   AF-A0A7X6Q229-F1
#
_cell.length_a   1.000
_cell.length_b   1.000
_cell.length_c   1.000
_cell.angle_alpha   90.00
_cell.angle_beta   90.00
_cell.angle_gamma   90.00
#
_symmetry.space_group_name_H-M   'P 1'
#
loop_
_entity.id
_entity.type
_entity.pdbx_description
1 polymer ?
#
loop_
_entity_poly.entity_id
_entity_poly.type
_entity_poly.pdbx_seq_one_letter_code
_entity_poly.pdbx_strand_id
1 'polypeptide(L)'
;MSNHNIFKGEDRSLGEEAESLSLLTVISSPGKANSMASFLLEQGALAAHHFYAHGTVPGHLLSLLGLAGVRRELVSLALPQSKGHALMDALC
;
A
#
# COMPACT_ATOMS: atom_id res chain seq x y z
N MET A 1 -28.59 54.41 -6.18
CA MET A 1 -28.81 53.02 -6.65
C MET A 1 -27.44 52.38 -6.76
N SER A 2 -26.86 51.81 -5.70
CA SER A 2 -26.99 50.40 -5.27
C SER A 2 -26.83 49.46 -6.48
N ASN A 3 -25.78 48.63 -6.57
CA ASN A 3 -25.44 47.61 -5.58
C ASN A 3 -23.92 47.36 -5.45
N HIS A 4 -23.48 47.33 -4.18
CA HIS A 4 -22.37 46.51 -3.73
C HIS A 4 -22.66 45.04 -4.02
N ASN A 5 -21.71 44.32 -4.63
CA ASN A 5 -21.60 42.89 -4.45
C ASN A 5 -20.15 42.56 -4.10
N ILE A 6 -19.90 42.59 -2.79
CA ILE A 6 -18.69 42.06 -2.15
C ILE A 6 -18.84 40.53 -2.20
N PHE A 7 -18.22 39.88 -3.18
CA PHE A 7 -17.94 38.44 -3.07
C PHE A 7 -16.81 38.26 -2.08
N LYS A 8 -17.19 38.21 -0.80
CA LYS A 8 -16.36 37.74 0.30
C LYS A 8 -16.25 36.22 0.13
N GLY A 9 -15.36 35.78 -0.76
CA GLY A 9 -14.93 34.38 -0.80
C GLY A 9 -14.26 34.09 0.52
N GLU A 10 -14.95 33.30 1.35
CA GLU A 10 -14.43 32.82 2.63
C GLU A 10 -13.04 32.21 2.44
N ASP A 11 -12.11 32.78 3.18
CA ASP A 11 -10.79 32.25 3.48
C ASP A 11 -10.97 30.91 4.21
N ARG A 12 -11.10 29.82 3.45
CA ARG A 12 -11.04 28.45 3.97
C ARG A 12 -9.58 28.03 4.10
N SER A 13 -8.87 28.68 5.01
CA SER A 13 -7.58 28.25 5.52
C SER A 13 -7.79 27.14 6.56
N LEU A 14 -7.98 25.91 6.08
CA LEU A 14 -7.57 24.69 6.80
C LEU A 14 -7.10 23.70 5.73
N GLY A 15 -5.89 23.93 5.22
CA GLY A 15 -5.17 22.90 4.48
C GLY A 15 -4.81 21.79 5.44
N GLU A 16 -5.67 20.77 5.56
CA GLU A 16 -5.14 19.43 5.78
C GLU A 16 -4.28 19.15 4.54
N GLU A 17 -2.96 19.32 4.65
CA GLU A 17 -2.06 18.77 3.64
C GLU A 17 -2.41 17.30 3.52
N ALA A 18 -3.06 16.93 2.41
CA ALA A 18 -3.44 15.55 2.16
C ALA A 18 -2.17 14.72 2.26
N GLU A 19 -2.11 13.85 3.27
CA GLU A 19 -0.92 13.07 3.55
C GLU A 19 -0.57 12.23 2.31
N SER A 20 0.67 12.38 1.84
CA SER A 20 1.16 11.63 0.69
C SER A 20 1.01 10.13 0.92
N LEU A 21 0.52 9.42 -0.10
CA LEU A 21 0.32 7.98 -0.04
C LEU A 21 1.54 7.24 -0.60
N SER A 22 1.79 6.06 -0.05
CA SER A 22 2.77 5.10 -0.53
C SER A 22 2.09 3.78 -0.89
N LEU A 23 2.66 3.07 -1.87
CA LEU A 23 2.23 1.73 -2.26
C LEU A 23 3.23 0.72 -1.71
N LEU A 24 2.82 -0.10 -0.75
CA LEU A 24 3.60 -1.24 -0.27
C LEU A 24 3.17 -2.48 -1.06
N THR A 25 4.12 -3.16 -1.69
CA THR A 25 3.87 -4.43 -2.37
C THR A 25 4.69 -5.53 -1.73
N VAL A 26 4.02 -6.60 -1.33
CA VAL A 26 4.61 -7.73 -0.62
C VAL A 26 4.45 -8.99 -1.47
N ILE A 27 5.54 -9.71 -1.69
CA ILE A 27 5.53 -11.02 -2.33
C ILE A 27 5.77 -12.06 -1.25
N SER A 28 4.81 -12.96 -1.05
CA SER A 28 4.85 -13.96 0.01
C SER A 28 4.73 -15.39 -0.55
N SER A 29 5.03 -16.36 0.31
CA SER A 29 4.69 -17.76 0.06
C SER A 29 3.18 -17.96 0.17
N PRO A 30 2.59 -18.98 -0.50
CA PRO A 30 1.16 -19.17 -0.52
C PRO A 30 0.57 -19.34 0.88
N GLY A 31 -0.65 -18.84 1.07
CA GLY A 31 -1.39 -18.92 2.32
C GLY A 31 -1.03 -17.85 3.36
N LYS A 32 -0.05 -16.96 3.08
CA LYS A 32 0.33 -15.88 4.01
C LYS A 32 -0.26 -14.51 3.62
N ALA A 33 -0.63 -14.33 2.35
CA ALA A 33 -1.02 -13.01 1.86
C ALA A 33 -2.28 -12.47 2.54
N ASN A 34 -3.29 -13.31 2.78
CA ASN A 34 -4.52 -12.88 3.44
C ASN A 34 -4.26 -12.39 4.88
N SER A 35 -3.49 -13.14 5.67
CA SER A 35 -3.12 -12.74 7.04
C SER A 35 -2.27 -11.46 7.05
N MET A 36 -1.37 -11.28 6.09
CA MET A 36 -0.57 -10.05 5.96
C MET A 36 -1.44 -8.86 5.59
N ALA A 37 -2.40 -9.03 4.68
CA ALA A 37 -3.36 -7.97 4.33
C ALA A 37 -4.18 -7.54 5.54
N SER A 38 -4.73 -8.49 6.31
CA SER A 38 -5.49 -8.21 7.54
C SER A 38 -4.64 -7.46 8.57
N PHE A 39 -3.42 -7.95 8.85
CA PHE A 39 -2.51 -7.30 9.78
C PHE A 39 -2.21 -5.85 9.39
N LEU A 40 -1.91 -5.60 8.11
CA LEU A 40 -1.55 -4.25 7.67
C LEU A 40 -2.74 -3.28 7.69
N LEU A 41 -3.96 -3.77 7.42
CA LEU A 41 -5.18 -2.98 7.60
C LEU A 41 -5.37 -2.58 9.08
N GLU A 42 -5.14 -3.50 10.02
CA GLU A 42 -5.20 -3.21 11.47
C GLU A 42 -4.16 -2.17 11.90
N GLN A 43 -3.00 -2.12 11.24
CA GLN A 43 -1.95 -1.12 11.51
C GLN A 43 -2.17 0.23 10.78
N GLY A 44 -3.26 0.36 10.04
CA GLY A 44 -3.69 1.61 9.41
C GLY A 44 -3.30 1.77 7.94
N ALA A 45 -3.12 0.69 7.20
CA ALA A 45 -3.23 0.72 5.75
C ALA A 45 -4.68 1.09 5.35
N LEU A 46 -4.83 1.85 4.27
CA LEU A 46 -6.13 2.36 3.82
C LEU A 46 -6.91 1.34 3.00
N ALA A 47 -6.19 0.55 2.21
CA ALA A 47 -6.75 -0.50 1.38
C ALA A 47 -5.70 -1.58 1.13
N ALA A 48 -6.17 -2.82 0.99
CA ALA A 48 -5.35 -3.96 0.64
C ALA A 48 -5.95 -4.70 -0.55
N HIS A 49 -5.14 -4.96 -1.57
CA HIS A 49 -5.51 -5.78 -2.70
C HIS A 49 -4.65 -7.04 -2.73
N HIS A 50 -5.31 -8.19 -2.64
CA HIS A 50 -4.69 -9.50 -2.69
C HIS A 50 -4.89 -10.12 -4.07
N PHE A 51 -3.80 -10.54 -4.72
CA PHE A 51 -3.84 -11.27 -5.98
C PHE A 51 -2.85 -12.43 -5.97
N TYR A 52 -3.20 -13.52 -6.65
CA TYR A 52 -2.23 -14.57 -6.94
C TYR A 52 -1.24 -14.06 -8.00
N ALA A 53 0.04 -14.02 -7.67
CA ALA A 53 1.09 -13.60 -8.59
C ALA A 53 2.01 -14.78 -8.91
N HIS A 54 2.21 -15.05 -10.19
CA HIS A 54 3.19 -16.04 -10.64
C HIS A 54 4.45 -15.29 -11.07
N GLY A 55 5.56 -15.52 -10.37
CA GLY A 55 6.82 -14.82 -10.68
C GLY A 55 7.39 -15.25 -12.02
N THR A 56 7.76 -14.28 -12.86
CA THR A 56 8.50 -14.48 -14.12
C THR A 56 10.01 -14.45 -13.88
N VAL A 57 10.51 -15.28 -12.96
CA VAL A 57 11.96 -15.47 -12.80
C VAL A 57 12.36 -16.75 -13.53
N PRO A 58 13.41 -16.74 -14.36
CA PRO A 58 13.89 -17.95 -15.02
C PRO A 58 14.11 -19.08 -14.01
N GLY A 59 13.54 -20.25 -14.28
CA GLY A 59 13.48 -21.35 -13.31
C GLY A 59 14.84 -21.78 -12.73
N HIS A 60 15.93 -21.62 -13.50
CA HIS A 60 17.28 -21.94 -13.04
C HIS A 60 17.77 -21.02 -11.90
N LEU A 61 17.42 -19.73 -11.92
CA LEU A 61 17.76 -18.79 -10.84
C LEU A 61 16.93 -19.08 -9.58
N LEU A 62 15.66 -19.40 -9.76
CA LEU A 62 14.81 -19.84 -8.64
C LEU A 62 15.32 -21.15 -8.03
N SER A 63 15.78 -22.10 -8.84
CA SER A 63 16.35 -23.37 -8.34
C SER A 63 17.58 -23.15 -7.48
N LEU A 64 18.48 -22.23 -7.89
CA LEU A 64 19.68 -21.88 -7.11
C LEU A 64 19.35 -21.30 -5.73
N LEU A 65 18.22 -20.60 -5.62
CA LEU A 65 17.75 -20.00 -4.35
C LEU A 65 16.81 -20.94 -3.57
N GLY A 66 16.55 -22.16 -4.05
CA GLY A 66 15.56 -23.07 -3.43
C GLY A 66 14.10 -22.59 -3.59
N LEU A 67 13.84 -21.70 -4.55
CA LEU A 67 12.55 -21.05 -4.79
C LEU A 67 11.83 -21.59 -6.04
N ALA A 68 12.38 -22.63 -6.70
CA ALA A 68 11.79 -23.22 -7.91
C ALA A 68 10.48 -23.95 -7.62
N GLY A 69 9.48 -23.75 -8.48
CA GLY A 69 8.17 -24.40 -8.37
C GLY A 69 7.27 -23.86 -7.25
N VAL A 70 7.69 -22.81 -6.56
CA VAL A 70 6.92 -22.26 -5.43
C VAL A 70 5.97 -21.18 -5.94
N ARG A 71 4.66 -21.47 -5.89
CA ARG A 71 3.59 -20.46 -6.11
C ARG A 71 3.85 -19.26 -5.20
N ARG A 72 3.57 -18.04 -5.64
CA ARG A 72 3.67 -16.84 -4.82
C ARG A 72 2.31 -16.16 -4.74
N GLU A 73 2.14 -15.37 -3.70
CA GLU A 73 1.00 -14.49 -3.52
C GLU A 73 1.51 -13.06 -3.38
N LEU A 74 0.76 -12.11 -3.92
CA LEU A 74 1.10 -10.70 -3.87
C LEU A 74 0.00 -9.93 -3.15
N VAL A 75 0.40 -9.05 -2.25
CA VAL A 75 -0.48 -8.08 -1.61
C VAL A 75 0.05 -6.69 -1.90
N SER A 76 -0.79 -5.83 -2.46
CA SER A 76 -0.48 -4.41 -2.66
C SER A 76 -1.41 -3.58 -1.78
N LEU A 77 -0.85 -2.65 -1.03
CA LEU A 77 -1.58 -1.81 -0.09
C LEU A 77 -1.25 -0.34 -0.29
N ALA A 78 -2.28 0.49 -0.22
CA ALA A 78 -2.12 1.93 -0.11
C ALA A 78 -2.07 2.31 1.37
N LEU A 79 -1.08 3.10 1.76
CA LEU A 79 -0.87 3.52 3.14
C LEU A 79 -0.32 4.96 3.19
N PRO A 80 -0.46 5.65 4.33
CA PRO A 80 0.18 6.94 4.50
C PRO A 80 1.71 6.82 4.53
N GLN A 81 2.42 7.73 3.87
CA GLN A 81 3.88 7.66 3.70
C GLN A 81 4.63 7.62 5.04
N SER A 82 4.11 8.29 6.07
CA SER A 82 4.68 8.28 7.42
C SER A 82 4.78 6.88 8.05
N LYS A 83 3.93 5.93 7.63
CA LYS A 83 3.85 4.57 8.19
C LYS A 83 4.62 3.54 7.37
N GLY A 84 5.13 3.88 6.19
CA GLY A 84 5.70 2.92 5.24
C GLY A 84 6.85 2.09 5.80
N HIS A 85 7.87 2.74 6.36
CA HIS A 85 9.01 2.02 6.92
C HIS A 85 8.64 1.18 8.14
N ALA A 86 7.87 1.72 9.08
CA ALA A 86 7.47 0.97 10.27
C ALA A 86 6.67 -0.31 9.93
N LEU A 87 5.77 -0.22 8.94
CA LEU A 87 5.02 -1.38 8.46
C LEU A 87 5.89 -2.37 7.69
N MET A 88 6.88 -1.90 6.94
CA MET A 88 7.83 -2.76 6.25
C MET A 88 8.69 -3.55 7.25
N ASP A 89 9.16 -2.89 8.31
CA ASP A 89 9.97 -3.51 9.36
C ASP A 89 9.17 -4.57 10.14
N ALA A 90 7.87 -4.36 10.35
CA ALA A 90 7.00 -5.32 11.02
C ALA A 90 6.73 -6.62 10.21
N LEU A 91 7.07 -6.64 8.91
CA LEU A 91 6.87 -7.79 8.03
C LEU A 91 8.16 -8.61 7.79
N CYS A 92 9.32 -8.08 8.17
CA CYS A 92 10.63 -8.74 8.04
C CYS A 92 11.00 -9.49 9.34
#